data_AF-A0A7Y4R901-F1
#
_entry.id   AF-A0A7Y4R901-F1
#
_cell.length_a   1.000
_cell.length_b   1.000
_cell.length_c   1.000
_cell.angle_alpha   90.00
_cell.angle_beta   90.00
_cell.angle_gamma   90.00
#
_symmetry.space_group_name_H-M   'P 1'
#
loop_
_entity.id
_entity.type
_entity.pdbx_description
1 polymer ?
#
loop_
_entity_poly.entity_id
_entity_poly.type
_entity_poly.pdbx_seq_one_letter_code
_entity_poly.pdbx_strand_id
1 'polypeptide(L)'
;MADTVVVACPTCAQKYRVDESRVGHRAQCKHCGQQFRIQTHQAIDDETILGWVMDEESPDQSVMGSTSIFVSPTPSAVSGATQSARPTLDDWSPNTPPDKPRVRFDRIDEMGAYFDFPTAELRQAGVRASFPYKCLHCVRTDSLEVRLIIWEDKLPRQDSFHRQDLETKALGRLDQMLRTHQRRWFDQLEPMAVLPSPYCNPFPYFVCRHCGAAGGLTCRVIRRDGEEHCQIAISNLEIASEFYFNNGGKATIGYQRLVEAAQRQRNDRWQRLSFPVRTRIAGWYKPKDNEKFVGYFADAEFSRTEAGKAGVVLTDRRLIFKKYATIREFDVVAGGRLDIDANTRAAVIRISQAGAREAQLNASPVAASHLAKAITALKTPWQIKVTTATMDSSTS
;
A
#
# COMPACT_ATOMS: atom_id res chain seq x y z
N MET A 1 28.53 12.78 -22.41
CA MET A 1 27.26 13.51 -22.18
C MET A 1 26.99 13.39 -20.70
N ALA A 2 26.67 14.47 -19.99
CA ALA A 2 26.42 14.38 -18.54
C ALA A 2 25.11 13.63 -18.30
N ASP A 3 25.14 12.64 -17.42
CA ASP A 3 23.94 11.89 -17.05
C ASP A 3 23.02 12.79 -16.20
N THR A 4 21.76 12.90 -16.64
CA THR A 4 20.74 13.72 -15.99
C THR A 4 19.73 12.85 -15.28
N VAL A 5 19.39 13.19 -14.04
CA VAL A 5 18.37 12.51 -13.22
C VAL A 5 17.14 13.40 -13.06
N VAL A 6 15.96 12.79 -13.00
CA VAL A 6 14.69 13.51 -12.78
C VAL A 6 14.32 13.45 -11.31
N VAL A 7 14.19 14.61 -10.67
CA VAL A 7 13.76 14.74 -9.27
C VAL A 7 12.47 15.55 -9.16
N ALA A 8 11.62 15.25 -8.17
CA ALA A 8 10.37 15.97 -7.94
C ALA A 8 10.41 16.74 -6.61
N CYS A 9 9.88 17.96 -6.59
CA CYS A 9 9.72 18.71 -5.35
C CYS A 9 8.73 17.98 -4.41
N PRO A 10 9.07 17.75 -3.13
CA PRO A 10 8.21 17.00 -2.20
C PRO A 10 6.89 17.71 -1.85
N THR A 11 6.82 19.04 -2.03
CA THR A 11 5.64 19.82 -1.67
C THR A 11 4.66 19.99 -2.84
N CYS A 12 5.15 20.31 -4.04
CA CYS A 12 4.31 20.66 -5.19
C CYS A 12 4.42 19.66 -6.35
N ALA A 13 5.23 18.61 -6.22
CA ALA A 13 5.48 17.57 -7.22
C ALA A 13 6.06 18.07 -8.57
N GLN A 14 6.54 19.32 -8.66
CA GLN A 14 7.19 19.84 -9.85
C GLN A 14 8.47 19.04 -10.15
N LYS A 15 8.59 18.50 -11.36
CA LYS A 15 9.73 17.70 -11.83
C LYS A 15 10.85 18.60 -12.37
N TYR A 16 12.09 18.28 -12.04
CA TYR A 16 13.31 18.95 -12.47
C TYR A 16 14.29 17.92 -13.03
N ARG A 17 14.93 18.24 -14.16
CA ARG A 17 16.11 17.51 -14.64
C ARG A 17 17.34 18.16 -14.02
N VAL A 18 18.12 17.39 -13.29
CA VAL A 18 19.34 17.85 -12.63
C VAL A 18 20.48 16.92 -13.03
N ASP A 19 21.69 17.46 -13.14
CA ASP A 19 22.88 16.62 -13.36
C ASP A 19 23.08 15.67 -12.18
N GLU A 20 23.51 14.44 -12.44
CA GLU A 20 23.73 13.44 -11.39
C GLU A 20 24.76 13.90 -10.34
N SER A 21 25.71 14.76 -10.72
CA SER A 21 26.65 15.43 -9.80
C SER A 21 25.98 16.32 -8.73
N ARG A 22 24.70 16.67 -8.90
CA ARG A 22 23.92 17.46 -7.94
C ARG A 22 23.19 16.61 -6.90
N VAL A 23 23.24 15.28 -7.02
CA VAL A 23 22.70 14.38 -6.00
C VAL A 23 23.42 14.64 -4.66
N GLY A 24 22.66 14.70 -3.58
CA GLY A 24 23.14 15.04 -2.24
C GLY A 24 23.17 16.55 -1.94
N HIS A 25 22.98 17.43 -2.92
CA HIS A 25 22.93 18.89 -2.68
C HIS A 25 21.51 19.39 -2.33
N ARG A 26 21.45 20.54 -1.65
CA ARG A 26 20.19 21.27 -1.41
C ARG A 26 19.77 22.01 -2.68
N ALA A 27 18.49 21.91 -3.02
CA ALA A 27 17.83 22.64 -4.09
C ALA A 27 16.62 23.39 -3.53
N GLN A 28 16.26 24.49 -4.18
CA GLN A 28 15.04 25.24 -3.88
C GLN A 28 14.07 25.10 -5.06
N CYS A 29 12.83 24.69 -4.77
CA CYS A 29 11.80 24.59 -5.78
C CYS A 29 11.45 25.97 -6.33
N LYS A 30 11.58 26.16 -7.66
CA LYS A 30 11.22 27.43 -8.32
C LYS A 30 9.71 27.74 -8.26
N HIS A 31 8.86 26.73 -8.06
CA HIS A 31 7.41 26.91 -8.03
C HIS A 31 6.87 27.25 -6.64
N CYS A 32 7.32 26.58 -5.58
CA CYS A 32 6.78 26.77 -4.22
C CYS A 32 7.79 27.30 -3.20
N GLY A 33 9.06 27.49 -3.59
CA GLY A 33 10.11 27.99 -2.70
C GLY A 33 10.65 26.99 -1.67
N GLN A 34 10.07 25.79 -1.56
CA GLN A 34 10.53 24.76 -0.62
C GLN A 34 11.98 24.35 -0.92
N GLN A 35 12.82 24.35 0.12
CA GLN A 35 14.16 23.75 0.05
C GLN A 35 14.08 22.24 0.34
N PHE A 36 14.73 21.42 -0.50
CA PHE A 36 14.80 19.97 -0.36
C PHE A 36 16.17 19.47 -0.84
N ARG A 37 16.58 18.27 -0.41
CA ARG A 37 17.84 17.64 -0.84
C ARG A 37 17.57 16.79 -2.08
N ILE A 38 18.38 16.95 -3.13
CA ILE A 38 18.28 16.13 -4.35
C ILE A 38 18.74 14.72 -3.98
N GLN A 39 17.84 13.75 -4.00
CA GLN A 39 18.18 12.34 -3.85
C GLN A 39 17.89 11.65 -5.18
N THR A 40 18.85 10.89 -5.70
CA THR A 40 18.53 9.91 -6.74
C THR A 40 17.59 8.91 -6.08
N HIS A 41 16.42 8.71 -6.67
CA HIS A 41 15.71 7.46 -6.45
C HIS A 41 16.71 6.37 -6.90
N GLN A 42 17.45 5.77 -5.96
CA GLN A 42 17.93 4.41 -6.18
C GLN A 42 16.68 3.66 -6.65
N ALA A 43 16.80 2.93 -7.76
CA ALA A 43 15.82 1.91 -8.07
C ALA A 43 15.80 1.03 -6.82
N ILE A 44 14.82 1.28 -5.96
CA ILE A 44 14.71 0.55 -4.72
C ILE A 44 14.29 -0.82 -5.22
N ASP A 45 15.19 -1.77 -5.16
CA ASP A 45 14.81 -3.17 -5.25
C ASP A 45 13.61 -3.36 -4.33
N ASP A 46 12.49 -3.81 -4.89
CA ASP A 46 11.19 -3.83 -4.22
C ASP A 46 11.17 -4.76 -2.99
N GLU A 47 12.22 -5.59 -2.78
CA GLU A 47 12.45 -6.29 -1.50
C GLU A 47 12.94 -5.37 -0.37
N THR A 48 13.53 -4.22 -0.70
CA THR A 48 14.14 -3.27 0.25
C THR A 48 13.19 -2.13 0.66
N ILE A 49 12.07 -1.90 -0.06
CA ILE A 49 11.04 -0.89 0.31
C ILE A 49 10.31 -1.25 1.62
N LEU A 50 10.37 -2.50 2.07
CA LEU A 50 9.93 -2.86 3.43
C LEU A 50 10.97 -2.52 4.53
N GLY A 51 12.22 -2.23 4.16
CA GLY A 51 13.30 -1.87 5.09
C GLY A 51 13.39 -0.36 5.41
N TRP A 52 12.93 0.53 4.54
CA TRP A 52 13.32 1.95 4.58
C TRP A 52 12.29 2.89 5.22
N VAL A 53 11.35 2.33 6.00
CA VAL A 53 10.47 3.13 6.88
C VAL A 53 11.02 3.17 8.34
N MET A 54 12.22 2.61 8.62
CA MET A 54 12.77 2.58 9.99
C MET A 54 14.29 2.79 10.18
N ASP A 55 15.05 3.33 9.23
CA ASP A 55 16.49 3.63 9.48
C ASP A 55 16.83 5.12 9.27
N GLU A 56 17.14 5.80 10.38
CA GLU A 56 18.03 6.96 10.59
C GLU A 56 17.98 7.30 12.12
N GLU A 57 19.03 7.43 12.94
CA GLU A 57 20.50 7.54 12.83
C GLU A 57 21.17 7.04 14.15
N SER A 58 22.44 6.62 14.08
CA SER A 58 23.40 6.65 15.19
C SER A 58 24.77 7.10 14.65
N PRO A 59 25.50 8.05 15.28
CA PRO A 59 26.66 8.67 14.67
C PRO A 59 28.00 8.01 15.02
N ASP A 60 28.97 8.33 14.16
CA ASP A 60 30.43 8.34 14.31
C ASP A 60 31.22 7.03 14.40
N GLN A 61 31.93 6.73 13.30
CA GLN A 61 33.38 6.51 13.35
C GLN A 61 34.04 6.78 11.99
N SER A 62 34.99 7.72 12.00
CA SER A 62 35.96 7.98 10.93
C SER A 62 37.05 6.90 10.92
N VAL A 63 37.42 6.38 9.74
CA VAL A 63 38.79 5.91 9.45
C VAL A 63 39.11 6.18 7.97
N MET A 64 40.31 6.71 7.75
CA MET A 64 40.89 7.12 6.48
C MET A 64 41.40 5.95 5.61
N GLY A 65 41.45 6.20 4.30
CA GLY A 65 42.61 5.88 3.47
C GLY A 65 42.56 4.58 2.66
N SER A 66 42.54 4.71 1.34
CA SER A 66 43.71 4.37 0.49
C SER A 66 43.33 4.22 -0.98
N THR A 67 44.15 4.85 -1.80
CA THR A 67 44.25 4.75 -3.25
C THR A 67 44.63 3.33 -3.71
N SER A 68 43.98 2.83 -4.76
CA SER A 68 44.66 1.93 -5.71
C SER A 68 43.98 1.96 -7.09
N ILE A 69 44.87 2.00 -8.07
CA ILE A 69 44.67 2.06 -9.51
C ILE A 69 44.49 0.64 -10.03
N PHE A 70 43.42 0.37 -10.78
CA PHE A 70 43.36 -0.81 -11.66
C PHE A 70 42.72 -0.44 -13.00
N VAL A 71 43.53 -0.61 -14.04
CA VAL A 71 43.13 -0.70 -15.45
C VAL A 71 42.62 -2.12 -15.67
N SER A 72 41.42 -2.25 -16.23
CA SER A 72 40.88 -3.54 -16.69
C SER A 72 40.46 -3.45 -18.16
N PRO A 73 40.66 -4.54 -18.92
CA PRO A 73 40.57 -4.56 -20.37
C PRO A 73 39.13 -4.68 -20.87
N THR A 74 38.90 -4.07 -22.03
CA THR A 74 37.71 -4.15 -22.87
C THR A 74 37.43 -5.59 -23.32
N PRO A 75 36.22 -6.14 -23.13
CA PRO A 75 35.72 -7.25 -23.91
C PRO A 75 34.76 -6.78 -25.01
N SER A 76 34.97 -7.39 -26.16
CA SER A 76 34.37 -7.14 -27.45
C SER A 76 32.86 -7.33 -27.53
N ALA A 77 32.31 -6.61 -28.51
CA ALA A 77 30.94 -6.61 -28.97
C ALA A 77 30.35 -8.02 -29.22
N VAL A 78 29.16 -8.24 -28.67
CA VAL A 78 28.24 -9.29 -29.13
C VAL A 78 26.97 -8.60 -29.63
N SER A 79 26.73 -8.73 -30.93
CA SER A 79 25.51 -8.40 -31.67
C SER A 79 24.28 -8.92 -30.91
N GLY A 80 23.29 -8.10 -30.54
CA GLY A 80 22.44 -7.34 -31.46
C GLY A 80 21.02 -7.93 -31.56
N ALA A 81 20.51 -8.57 -30.50
CA ALA A 81 19.07 -8.83 -30.36
C ALA A 81 18.44 -7.62 -29.68
N THR A 82 17.81 -6.74 -30.45
CA THR A 82 16.94 -5.67 -29.94
C THR A 82 15.80 -6.29 -29.14
N GLN A 83 16.02 -6.46 -27.83
CA GLN A 83 14.95 -6.69 -26.87
C GLN A 83 14.04 -5.47 -26.96
N SER A 84 12.93 -5.61 -27.68
CA SER A 84 11.91 -4.58 -27.76
C SER A 84 11.52 -4.22 -26.33
N ALA A 85 11.85 -3.00 -25.92
CA ALA A 85 11.66 -2.54 -24.55
C ALA A 85 10.21 -2.79 -24.14
N ARG A 86 10.01 -3.59 -23.10
CA ARG A 86 8.69 -3.92 -22.59
C ARG A 86 8.00 -2.59 -22.23
N PRO A 87 6.84 -2.26 -22.83
CA PRO A 87 6.17 -1.00 -22.55
C PRO A 87 5.93 -0.89 -21.05
N THR A 88 6.40 0.20 -20.47
CA THR A 88 6.31 0.45 -19.03
C THR A 88 4.88 0.84 -18.69
N LEU A 89 4.43 0.57 -17.46
CA LEU A 89 3.07 0.93 -17.03
C LEU A 89 2.78 2.43 -17.22
N ASP A 90 3.82 3.27 -17.19
CA ASP A 90 3.75 4.72 -17.37
C ASP A 90 3.35 5.13 -18.79
N ASP A 91 3.70 4.32 -19.80
CA ASP A 91 3.29 4.51 -21.21
C ASP A 91 1.78 4.35 -21.41
N TRP A 92 1.10 3.78 -20.41
CA TRP A 92 -0.33 3.55 -20.37
C TRP A 92 -1.07 4.55 -19.48
N SER A 93 -0.42 5.67 -19.15
CA SER A 93 -1.04 6.72 -18.31
C SER A 93 -2.41 7.09 -18.85
N PRO A 94 -3.41 7.23 -17.94
CA PRO A 94 -4.79 7.45 -18.32
C PRO A 94 -4.94 8.75 -19.12
N ASN A 95 -6.00 8.79 -19.93
CA ASN A 95 -6.45 9.95 -20.69
C ASN A 95 -6.20 11.26 -19.93
N THR A 96 -5.78 12.31 -20.66
CA THR A 96 -5.61 13.66 -20.11
C THR A 96 -6.81 14.01 -19.22
N PRO A 97 -6.60 14.30 -17.92
CA PRO A 97 -7.69 14.61 -17.01
C PRO A 97 -8.55 15.75 -17.56
N PRO A 98 -9.88 15.70 -17.38
CA PRO A 98 -10.75 16.79 -17.84
C PRO A 98 -10.45 18.08 -17.08
N ASP A 99 -10.67 19.23 -17.74
CA ASP A 99 -10.47 20.56 -17.11
C ASP A 99 -11.40 20.81 -15.91
N LYS A 100 -12.58 20.18 -15.92
CA LYS A 100 -13.57 20.28 -14.85
C LYS A 100 -13.74 18.92 -14.15
N PRO A 101 -13.86 18.91 -12.80
CA PRO A 101 -14.12 17.69 -12.05
C PRO A 101 -15.41 17.02 -12.51
N ARG A 102 -15.34 15.77 -12.96
CA ARG A 102 -16.53 14.92 -13.24
C ARG A 102 -17.11 14.28 -11.99
N VAL A 103 -16.25 14.18 -10.97
CA VAL A 103 -16.56 13.60 -9.67
C VAL A 103 -16.51 14.70 -8.64
N ARG A 104 -17.47 14.72 -7.72
CA ARG A 104 -17.45 15.61 -6.55
C ARG A 104 -16.76 14.91 -5.39
N PHE A 105 -15.86 15.61 -4.73
CA PHE A 105 -15.34 15.23 -3.42
C PHE A 105 -16.36 15.64 -2.34
N ASP A 106 -16.82 14.68 -1.54
CA ASP A 106 -17.82 14.88 -0.48
C ASP A 106 -17.14 15.13 0.87
N ARG A 107 -16.40 14.14 1.38
CA ARG A 107 -15.75 14.18 2.70
C ARG A 107 -14.61 13.17 2.84
N ILE A 108 -13.86 13.28 3.93
CA ILE A 108 -12.92 12.25 4.42
C ILE A 108 -13.34 11.90 5.84
N ASP A 109 -13.43 10.61 6.14
CA ASP A 109 -13.66 10.09 7.50
C ASP A 109 -12.77 8.87 7.78
N GLU A 110 -13.05 8.14 8.85
CA GLU A 110 -12.27 6.96 9.26
C GLU A 110 -12.33 5.80 8.24
N MET A 111 -13.32 5.75 7.37
CA MET A 111 -13.43 4.72 6.34
C MET A 111 -12.65 5.08 5.07
N GLY A 112 -12.43 6.36 4.82
CA GLY A 112 -11.68 6.85 3.66
C GLY A 112 -12.21 8.15 3.09
N ALA A 113 -11.92 8.37 1.81
CA ALA A 113 -12.41 9.50 1.04
C ALA A 113 -13.67 9.14 0.26
N TYR A 114 -14.68 10.00 0.32
CA TYR A 114 -15.95 9.84 -0.35
C TYR A 114 -16.06 10.73 -1.57
N PHE A 115 -16.51 10.12 -2.64
CA PHE A 115 -16.71 10.74 -3.94
C PHE A 115 -18.13 10.45 -4.41
N ASP A 116 -18.80 11.41 -5.02
CA ASP A 116 -20.07 11.15 -5.69
C ASP A 116 -20.16 11.83 -7.05
N PHE A 117 -20.95 11.24 -7.94
CA PHE A 117 -21.20 11.74 -9.28
C PHE A 117 -22.56 11.27 -9.80
N PRO A 118 -23.20 12.01 -10.74
CA PRO A 118 -24.46 11.58 -11.33
C PRO A 118 -24.35 10.23 -12.04
N THR A 119 -25.39 9.40 -11.96
CA THR A 119 -25.39 8.07 -12.60
C THR A 119 -25.13 8.12 -14.12
N ALA A 120 -25.43 9.24 -14.79
CA ALA A 120 -25.12 9.43 -16.21
C ALA A 120 -23.62 9.31 -16.54
N GLU A 121 -22.74 9.68 -15.60
CA GLU A 121 -21.27 9.59 -15.76
C GLU A 121 -20.77 8.15 -15.86
N LEU A 122 -21.54 7.14 -15.41
CA LEU A 122 -21.20 5.72 -15.62
C LEU A 122 -21.17 5.32 -17.10
N ARG A 123 -21.76 6.12 -18.01
CA ARG A 123 -21.64 5.89 -19.45
C ARG A 123 -20.26 6.33 -19.98
N GLN A 124 -19.59 7.24 -19.29
CA GLN A 124 -18.31 7.80 -19.71
C GLN A 124 -17.16 6.84 -19.37
N ALA A 125 -16.49 6.32 -20.40
CA ALA A 125 -15.32 5.45 -20.22
C ALA A 125 -14.21 6.12 -19.39
N GLY A 126 -14.03 7.44 -19.52
CA GLY A 126 -13.03 8.19 -18.75
C GLY A 126 -13.23 8.13 -17.24
N VAL A 127 -14.48 8.20 -16.75
CA VAL A 127 -14.77 8.09 -15.32
C VAL A 127 -14.54 6.65 -14.86
N ARG A 128 -14.99 5.66 -15.65
CA ARG A 128 -14.83 4.24 -15.31
C ARG A 128 -13.36 3.77 -15.33
N ALA A 129 -12.52 4.35 -16.18
CA ALA A 129 -11.11 4.01 -16.30
C ALA A 129 -10.19 4.88 -15.41
N SER A 130 -10.75 5.61 -14.44
CA SER A 130 -10.00 6.62 -13.67
C SER A 130 -9.24 6.08 -12.45
N PHE A 131 -9.41 4.82 -12.06
CA PHE A 131 -8.57 4.23 -11.01
C PHE A 131 -7.11 4.14 -11.47
N PRO A 132 -6.14 4.54 -10.63
CA PRO A 132 -4.73 4.40 -10.96
C PRO A 132 -4.34 2.92 -11.05
N TYR A 133 -3.37 2.59 -11.90
CA TYR A 133 -2.83 1.22 -12.06
C TYR A 133 -1.92 0.82 -10.90
N LYS A 134 -2.51 0.83 -9.70
CA LYS A 134 -1.87 0.56 -8.42
C LYS A 134 -2.81 -0.29 -7.58
N CYS A 135 -2.24 -1.11 -6.71
CA CYS A 135 -3.01 -1.85 -5.74
C CYS A 135 -3.74 -0.87 -4.82
N LEU A 136 -5.06 -1.01 -4.77
CA LEU A 136 -5.96 -0.20 -3.95
C LEU A 136 -5.55 -0.13 -2.47
N HIS A 137 -4.85 -1.15 -1.97
CA HIS A 137 -4.45 -1.25 -0.57
C HIS A 137 -3.01 -0.82 -0.32
N CYS A 138 -2.06 -1.36 -1.08
CA CYS A 138 -0.62 -1.21 -0.80
C CYS A 138 0.15 -0.40 -1.83
N VAL A 139 -0.56 0.24 -2.78
CA VAL A 139 -0.02 1.12 -3.85
C VAL A 139 1.00 0.50 -4.81
N ARG A 140 1.37 -0.77 -4.63
CA ARG A 140 2.23 -1.54 -5.55
C ARG A 140 1.66 -1.57 -6.96
N THR A 141 2.53 -1.55 -7.95
CA THR A 141 2.18 -1.53 -9.39
C THR A 141 2.33 -2.91 -10.06
N ASP A 142 2.90 -3.89 -9.35
CA ASP A 142 3.16 -5.22 -9.88
C ASP A 142 2.06 -6.22 -9.49
N SER A 143 1.97 -7.30 -10.28
CA SER A 143 1.11 -8.45 -9.98
C SER A 143 -0.35 -8.09 -9.71
N LEU A 144 -0.85 -7.08 -10.42
CA LEU A 144 -2.20 -6.53 -10.26
C LEU A 144 -3.27 -7.43 -10.89
N GLU A 145 -4.33 -7.69 -10.14
CA GLU A 145 -5.56 -8.32 -10.59
C GLU A 145 -6.60 -7.27 -10.90
N VAL A 146 -7.29 -7.42 -12.03
CA VAL A 146 -8.40 -6.56 -12.44
C VAL A 146 -9.68 -7.06 -11.78
N ARG A 147 -10.39 -6.17 -11.11
CA ARG A 147 -11.68 -6.42 -10.44
C ARG A 147 -12.66 -5.34 -10.85
N LEU A 148 -13.97 -5.61 -10.76
CA LEU A 148 -15.00 -4.64 -11.12
C LEU A 148 -15.73 -4.12 -9.87
N ILE A 149 -16.08 -2.84 -9.88
CA ILE A 149 -17.01 -2.27 -8.92
C ILE A 149 -18.39 -2.91 -9.08
N ILE A 150 -19.00 -3.27 -7.95
CA ILE A 150 -20.37 -3.74 -7.88
C ILE A 150 -21.20 -2.72 -7.12
N TRP A 151 -22.28 -2.26 -7.75
CA TRP A 151 -23.23 -1.33 -7.16
C TRP A 151 -24.26 -2.13 -6.35
N GLU A 152 -23.98 -2.33 -5.06
CA GLU A 152 -24.77 -3.19 -4.18
C GLU A 152 -26.27 -2.87 -4.23
N ASP A 153 -26.66 -1.59 -4.17
CA ASP A 153 -28.07 -1.16 -4.17
C ASP A 153 -28.81 -1.47 -5.47
N LYS A 154 -28.09 -1.90 -6.52
CA LYS A 154 -28.61 -2.23 -7.84
C LYS A 154 -28.51 -3.71 -8.16
N LEU A 155 -27.97 -4.51 -7.25
CA LEU A 155 -27.91 -5.96 -7.40
C LEU A 155 -29.30 -6.58 -7.12
N PRO A 156 -29.82 -7.45 -8.00
CA PRO A 156 -31.07 -8.15 -7.73
C PRO A 156 -30.99 -8.96 -6.43
N ARG A 157 -32.11 -9.07 -5.71
CA ARG A 157 -32.17 -9.78 -4.40
C ARG A 157 -31.71 -11.24 -4.47
N GLN A 158 -31.90 -11.90 -5.62
CA GLN A 158 -31.43 -13.27 -5.81
C GLN A 158 -29.90 -13.37 -5.85
N ASP A 159 -29.24 -12.32 -6.36
CA ASP A 159 -27.78 -12.27 -6.54
C ASP A 159 -27.06 -11.69 -5.33
N SER A 160 -27.77 -11.06 -4.39
CA SER A 160 -27.17 -10.46 -3.18
C SER A 160 -26.44 -11.46 -2.29
N PHE A 161 -26.85 -12.74 -2.31
CA PHE A 161 -26.16 -13.82 -1.59
C PHE A 161 -24.77 -14.14 -2.18
N HIS A 162 -24.58 -13.91 -3.48
CA HIS A 162 -23.31 -14.11 -4.19
C HIS A 162 -22.45 -12.85 -4.26
N ARG A 163 -22.87 -11.77 -3.57
CA ARG A 163 -22.16 -10.48 -3.59
C ARG A 163 -20.67 -10.63 -3.28
N GLN A 164 -20.34 -11.34 -2.20
CA GLN A 164 -18.95 -11.47 -1.77
C GLN A 164 -18.10 -12.22 -2.81
N ASP A 165 -18.67 -13.23 -3.47
CA ASP A 165 -18.00 -13.96 -4.54
C ASP A 165 -17.77 -13.04 -5.75
N LEU A 166 -18.77 -12.24 -6.12
CA LEU A 166 -18.64 -11.26 -7.20
C LEU A 166 -17.57 -10.19 -6.89
N GLU A 167 -17.55 -9.64 -5.67
CA GLU A 167 -16.55 -8.63 -5.25
C GLU A 167 -15.13 -9.22 -5.20
N THR A 168 -15.02 -10.49 -4.84
CA THR A 168 -13.74 -11.19 -4.71
C THR A 168 -13.26 -11.87 -6.00
N LYS A 169 -14.09 -11.92 -7.05
CA LYS A 169 -13.72 -12.48 -8.35
C LYS A 169 -12.76 -11.55 -9.11
N ALA A 170 -11.54 -12.02 -9.34
CA ALA A 170 -10.62 -11.39 -10.28
C ALA A 170 -11.00 -11.78 -11.71
N LEU A 171 -11.01 -10.81 -12.64
CA LEU A 171 -11.20 -11.07 -14.07
C LEU A 171 -9.93 -11.60 -14.73
N GLY A 172 -8.77 -11.27 -14.18
CA GLY A 172 -7.48 -11.65 -14.74
C GLY A 172 -6.37 -10.74 -14.22
N ARG A 173 -5.15 -10.96 -14.72
CA ARG A 173 -3.99 -10.12 -14.40
C ARG A 173 -3.92 -8.94 -15.36
N LEU A 174 -3.75 -7.73 -14.83
CA LEU A 174 -3.63 -6.51 -15.62
C LEU A 174 -2.48 -6.60 -16.63
N ASP A 175 -1.33 -7.14 -16.21
CA ASP A 175 -0.16 -7.25 -17.07
C ASP A 175 -0.38 -8.17 -18.27
N GLN A 176 -1.22 -9.19 -18.14
CA GLN A 176 -1.62 -10.07 -19.23
C GLN A 176 -2.61 -9.35 -20.17
N MET A 177 -3.61 -8.65 -19.62
CA MET A 177 -4.60 -7.92 -20.40
C MET A 177 -3.95 -6.80 -21.24
N LEU A 178 -3.01 -6.05 -20.65
CA LEU A 178 -2.24 -5.02 -21.34
C LEU A 178 -1.40 -5.60 -22.48
N ARG A 179 -0.78 -6.78 -22.29
CA ARG A 179 -0.03 -7.45 -23.36
C ARG A 179 -0.92 -7.90 -24.51
N THR A 180 -2.07 -8.48 -24.19
CA THR A 180 -2.98 -9.05 -25.20
C THR A 180 -3.72 -7.96 -25.99
N HIS A 181 -4.21 -6.92 -25.31
CA HIS A 181 -5.17 -5.97 -25.88
C HIS A 181 -4.66 -4.54 -25.97
N GLN A 182 -3.45 -4.27 -25.46
CA GLN A 182 -2.83 -2.95 -25.50
C GLN A 182 -3.78 -1.85 -25.00
N ARG A 183 -4.01 -0.78 -25.77
CA ARG A 183 -4.76 0.41 -25.33
C ARG A 183 -6.25 0.13 -25.24
N ARG A 184 -6.70 -0.98 -25.84
CA ARG A 184 -8.10 -1.39 -25.92
C ARG A 184 -8.47 -2.43 -24.87
N TRP A 185 -7.59 -2.74 -23.92
CA TRP A 185 -7.88 -3.73 -22.87
C TRP A 185 -9.17 -3.42 -22.09
N PHE A 186 -9.44 -2.13 -21.88
CA PHE A 186 -10.65 -1.66 -21.21
C PHE A 186 -11.91 -1.94 -22.03
N ASP A 187 -11.84 -1.83 -23.36
CA ASP A 187 -12.95 -2.12 -24.28
C ASP A 187 -13.29 -3.61 -24.32
N GLN A 188 -12.39 -4.48 -23.85
CA GLN A 188 -12.61 -5.93 -23.79
C GLN A 188 -13.30 -6.38 -22.50
N LEU A 189 -13.51 -5.48 -21.54
CA LEU A 189 -14.24 -5.83 -20.33
C LEU A 189 -15.72 -5.97 -20.66
N GLU A 190 -16.29 -7.13 -20.35
CA GLU A 190 -17.71 -7.39 -20.57
C GLU A 190 -18.57 -6.72 -19.49
N PRO A 191 -19.71 -6.11 -19.87
CA PRO A 191 -20.68 -5.63 -18.90
C PRO A 191 -21.16 -6.73 -17.96
N MET A 192 -21.37 -6.40 -16.68
CA MET A 192 -21.87 -7.36 -15.71
C MET A 192 -23.36 -7.62 -15.93
N ALA A 193 -23.68 -8.82 -16.43
CA ALA A 193 -25.05 -9.20 -16.80
C ALA A 193 -26.07 -9.11 -15.65
N VAL A 194 -25.63 -9.25 -14.40
CA VAL A 194 -26.51 -9.20 -13.22
C VAL A 194 -26.95 -7.79 -12.84
N LEU A 195 -26.29 -6.73 -13.33
CA LEU A 195 -26.66 -5.35 -13.01
C LEU A 195 -27.48 -4.70 -14.14
N PRO A 196 -28.38 -3.77 -13.83
CA PRO A 196 -29.08 -2.98 -14.85
C PRO A 196 -28.16 -1.91 -15.44
N SER A 197 -28.47 -1.42 -16.66
CA SER A 197 -27.79 -0.25 -17.23
C SER A 197 -28.11 1.02 -16.43
N PRO A 198 -27.14 1.95 -16.23
CA PRO A 198 -25.74 1.92 -16.65
C PRO A 198 -24.79 1.25 -15.64
N TYR A 199 -25.31 0.69 -14.55
CA TYR A 199 -24.53 0.06 -13.48
C TYR A 199 -23.78 -1.20 -13.92
N CYS A 200 -24.23 -1.86 -14.99
CA CYS A 200 -23.52 -2.99 -15.60
C CYS A 200 -22.23 -2.62 -16.32
N ASN A 201 -21.98 -1.34 -16.62
CA ASN A 201 -20.79 -0.95 -17.37
C ASN A 201 -19.52 -1.25 -16.54
N PRO A 202 -18.47 -1.86 -17.14
CA PRO A 202 -17.27 -2.23 -16.40
C PRO A 202 -16.57 -1.02 -15.79
N PHE A 203 -16.38 -1.04 -14.47
CA PHE A 203 -15.66 -0.01 -13.74
C PHE A 203 -14.54 -0.69 -12.94
N PRO A 204 -13.35 -0.85 -13.54
CA PRO A 204 -12.27 -1.63 -12.96
C PRO A 204 -11.54 -0.89 -11.83
N TYR A 205 -11.06 -1.67 -10.86
CA TYR A 205 -10.05 -1.29 -9.88
C TYR A 205 -9.03 -2.43 -9.74
N PHE A 206 -7.91 -2.17 -9.06
CA PHE A 206 -6.77 -3.09 -9.07
C PHE A 206 -6.34 -3.47 -7.67
N VAL A 207 -6.03 -4.75 -7.48
CA VAL A 207 -5.53 -5.30 -6.21
C VAL A 207 -4.40 -6.26 -6.51
N CYS A 208 -3.27 -6.16 -5.81
CA CYS A 208 -2.20 -7.15 -5.97
C CYS A 208 -2.55 -8.46 -5.27
N ARG A 209 -1.90 -9.56 -5.68
CA ARG A 209 -2.10 -10.90 -5.09
C ARG A 209 -1.83 -11.02 -3.59
N HIS A 210 -1.09 -10.06 -3.02
CA HIS A 210 -0.78 -10.04 -1.60
C HIS A 210 -1.84 -9.32 -0.75
N CYS A 211 -2.76 -8.58 -1.39
CA CYS A 211 -3.86 -7.89 -0.72
C CYS A 211 -5.18 -8.62 -0.97
N GLY A 212 -6.10 -8.57 -0.01
CA GLY A 212 -7.50 -8.98 -0.24
C GLY A 212 -8.30 -7.81 -0.79
N ALA A 213 -9.33 -8.06 -1.61
CA ALA A 213 -10.17 -7.00 -2.18
C ALA A 213 -11.18 -6.40 -1.20
N ALA A 214 -11.46 -7.10 -0.09
CA ALA A 214 -12.48 -6.68 0.86
C ALA A 214 -12.08 -5.39 1.61
N GLY A 215 -13.02 -4.44 1.66
CA GLY A 215 -12.94 -3.27 2.54
C GLY A 215 -11.96 -2.17 2.11
N GLY A 216 -11.42 -2.22 0.88
CA GLY A 216 -10.65 -1.09 0.31
C GLY A 216 -11.51 -0.09 -0.45
N LEU A 217 -12.67 -0.57 -0.90
CA LEU A 217 -13.63 0.16 -1.71
C LEU A 217 -15.04 -0.11 -1.18
N THR A 218 -15.88 0.90 -1.12
CA THR A 218 -17.32 0.74 -0.89
C THR A 218 -18.07 1.57 -1.92
N CYS A 219 -19.08 0.99 -2.57
CA CYS A 219 -19.83 1.64 -3.62
C CYS A 219 -21.31 1.52 -3.31
N ARG A 220 -22.04 2.62 -3.46
CA ARG A 220 -23.50 2.66 -3.26
C ARG A 220 -24.16 3.69 -4.16
N VAL A 221 -25.46 3.59 -4.34
CA VAL A 221 -26.29 4.56 -5.06
C VAL A 221 -27.09 5.36 -4.05
N ILE A 222 -26.88 6.67 -4.01
CA ILE A 222 -27.60 7.61 -3.16
C ILE A 222 -28.53 8.48 -4.00
N ARG A 223 -29.56 9.07 -3.40
CA ARG A 223 -30.39 10.09 -4.04
C ARG A 223 -30.03 11.47 -3.53
N ARG A 224 -29.81 12.43 -4.44
CA ARG A 224 -29.62 13.86 -4.14
C ARG A 224 -30.54 14.65 -5.05
N ASP A 225 -31.36 15.52 -4.47
CA ASP A 225 -32.27 16.40 -5.21
C ASP A 225 -33.19 15.67 -6.22
N GLY A 226 -33.58 14.44 -5.88
CA GLY A 226 -34.41 13.57 -6.74
C GLY A 226 -33.64 12.78 -7.79
N GLU A 227 -32.35 13.03 -7.99
CA GLU A 227 -31.50 12.31 -8.95
C GLU A 227 -30.65 11.22 -8.27
N GLU A 228 -30.38 10.14 -9.01
CA GLU A 228 -29.47 9.08 -8.54
C GLU A 228 -28.01 9.48 -8.76
N HIS A 229 -27.23 9.37 -7.68
CA HIS A 229 -25.80 9.57 -7.66
C HIS A 229 -25.10 8.28 -7.26
N CYS A 230 -24.03 7.97 -7.97
CA CYS A 230 -23.09 6.94 -7.60
C CYS A 230 -22.13 7.51 -6.55
N GLN A 231 -22.00 6.85 -5.41
CA GLN A 231 -21.05 7.21 -4.37
C GLN A 231 -19.99 6.10 -4.21
N ILE A 232 -18.72 6.49 -4.23
CA ILE A 232 -17.57 5.62 -4.03
C ILE A 232 -16.81 6.11 -2.80
N ALA A 233 -16.48 5.21 -1.89
CA ALA A 233 -15.58 5.44 -0.77
C ALA A 233 -14.28 4.63 -0.97
N ILE A 234 -13.14 5.30 -0.95
CA ILE A 234 -11.80 4.71 -1.15
C ILE A 234 -11.01 4.84 0.15
N SER A 235 -10.63 3.70 0.75
CA SER A 235 -9.97 3.69 2.07
C SER A 235 -8.51 4.12 2.05
N ASN A 236 -7.79 3.90 0.94
CA ASN A 236 -6.43 4.38 0.78
C ASN A 236 -6.45 5.79 0.17
N LEU A 237 -6.05 6.80 0.96
CA LEU A 237 -6.17 8.20 0.56
C LEU A 237 -5.21 8.60 -0.57
N GLU A 238 -4.11 7.88 -0.75
CA GLU A 238 -3.21 8.07 -1.89
C GLU A 238 -3.90 7.68 -3.20
N ILE A 239 -4.51 6.49 -3.23
CA ILE A 239 -5.32 6.02 -4.36
C ILE A 239 -6.53 6.94 -4.58
N ALA A 240 -7.18 7.39 -3.51
CA ALA A 240 -8.29 8.32 -3.58
C ALA A 240 -7.90 9.66 -4.22
N SER A 241 -6.73 10.19 -3.86
CA SER A 241 -6.22 11.44 -4.41
C SER A 241 -5.93 11.30 -5.91
N GLU A 242 -5.35 10.19 -6.35
CA GLU A 242 -5.08 9.90 -7.76
C GLU A 242 -6.37 9.68 -8.56
N PHE A 243 -7.33 8.93 -8.00
CA PHE A 243 -8.66 8.77 -8.60
C PHE A 243 -9.33 10.13 -8.82
N TYR A 244 -9.28 11.02 -7.81
CA TYR A 244 -9.88 12.34 -7.91
C TYR A 244 -9.13 13.24 -8.91
N PHE A 245 -7.80 13.16 -8.93
CA PHE A 245 -6.95 13.83 -9.92
C PHE A 245 -7.32 13.42 -11.35
N ASN A 246 -7.43 12.10 -11.61
CA ASN A 246 -7.77 11.54 -12.93
C ASN A 246 -9.17 11.97 -13.42
N ASN A 247 -10.04 12.40 -12.50
CA ASN A 247 -11.36 12.93 -12.81
C ASN A 247 -11.42 14.47 -12.88
N GLY A 248 -10.28 15.16 -12.98
CA GLY A 248 -10.21 16.63 -13.11
C GLY A 248 -10.17 17.38 -11.78
N GLY A 249 -9.99 16.68 -10.67
CA GLY A 249 -10.00 17.27 -9.32
C GLY A 249 -8.76 18.09 -8.96
N LYS A 250 -7.68 18.05 -9.74
CA LYS A 250 -6.35 18.60 -9.37
C LYS A 250 -6.39 20.04 -8.84
N ALA A 251 -7.16 20.91 -9.50
CA ALA A 251 -7.20 22.33 -9.21
C ALA A 251 -8.18 22.71 -8.07
N THR A 252 -8.83 21.73 -7.42
CA THR A 252 -9.83 22.00 -6.38
C THR A 252 -9.23 21.95 -4.98
N ILE A 253 -9.88 22.65 -4.05
CA ILE A 253 -9.57 22.59 -2.61
C ILE A 253 -9.74 21.15 -2.08
N GLY A 254 -10.68 20.37 -2.65
CA GLY A 254 -10.90 18.97 -2.28
C GLY A 254 -9.66 18.10 -2.52
N TYR A 255 -8.94 18.32 -3.62
CA TYR A 255 -7.72 17.59 -3.92
C TYR A 255 -6.59 17.94 -2.94
N GLN A 256 -6.42 19.22 -2.60
CA GLN A 256 -5.42 19.65 -1.61
C GLN A 256 -5.68 18.98 -0.25
N ARG A 257 -6.94 18.96 0.22
CA ARG A 257 -7.34 18.27 1.45
C ARG A 257 -7.04 16.77 1.40
N LEU A 258 -7.27 16.12 0.27
CA LEU A 258 -6.94 14.70 0.08
C LEU A 258 -5.45 14.43 0.17
N VAL A 259 -4.62 15.26 -0.47
CA VAL A 259 -3.16 15.12 -0.44
C VAL A 259 -2.63 15.29 0.98
N GLU A 260 -3.08 16.32 1.70
CA GLU A 260 -2.69 16.52 3.10
C GLU A 260 -3.13 15.35 3.99
N ALA A 261 -4.36 14.86 3.81
CA ALA A 261 -4.87 13.73 4.58
C ALA A 261 -4.11 12.43 4.25
N ALA A 262 -3.75 12.20 2.99
CA ALA A 262 -2.93 11.08 2.56
C ALA A 262 -1.52 11.13 3.18
N GLN A 263 -0.92 12.32 3.26
CA GLN A 263 0.37 12.51 3.95
C GLN A 263 0.27 12.20 5.45
N ARG A 264 -0.80 12.66 6.12
CA ARG A 264 -1.05 12.33 7.53
C ARG A 264 -1.23 10.82 7.73
N GLN A 265 -2.05 10.18 6.88
CA GLN A 265 -2.25 8.73 6.91
C GLN A 265 -0.94 7.96 6.68
N ARG A 266 -0.05 8.43 5.80
CA ARG A 266 1.25 7.79 5.56
C ARG A 266 2.14 7.78 6.80
N ASN A 267 2.07 8.85 7.59
CA ASN A 267 2.86 9.01 8.82
C ASN A 267 2.22 8.32 10.04
N ASP A 268 0.91 8.11 10.02
CA ASP A 268 0.16 7.43 11.07
C ASP A 268 -0.01 5.92 10.77
N ARG A 269 0.82 5.09 11.42
CA ARG A 269 0.81 3.63 11.25
C ARG A 269 -0.52 2.98 11.62
N TRP A 270 -1.30 3.57 12.53
CA TRP A 270 -2.63 3.08 12.86
C TRP A 270 -3.60 3.31 11.70
N GLN A 271 -3.56 4.51 11.10
CA GLN A 271 -4.40 4.84 9.96
C GLN A 271 -4.04 4.09 8.67
N ARG A 272 -2.84 3.50 8.58
CA ARG A 272 -2.44 2.62 7.47
C ARG A 272 -3.10 1.25 7.49
N LEU A 273 -3.59 0.79 8.64
CA LEU A 273 -4.39 -0.45 8.70
C LEU A 273 -5.70 -0.25 7.94
N SER A 274 -6.28 -1.31 7.38
CA SER A 274 -7.63 -1.18 6.81
C SER A 274 -8.64 -0.90 7.93
N PHE A 275 -9.72 -0.18 7.60
CA PHE A 275 -10.77 0.14 8.58
C PHE A 275 -11.34 -1.12 9.27
N PRO A 276 -11.67 -2.23 8.57
CA PRO A 276 -12.14 -3.45 9.23
C PRO A 276 -11.12 -4.03 10.24
N VAL A 277 -9.82 -3.93 9.93
CA VAL A 277 -8.76 -4.39 10.83
C VAL A 277 -8.68 -3.49 12.06
N ARG A 278 -8.70 -2.15 11.89
CA ARG A 278 -8.75 -1.19 13.00
C ARG A 278 -9.93 -1.45 13.92
N THR A 279 -11.14 -1.59 13.37
CA THR A 279 -12.36 -1.80 14.16
C THR A 279 -12.29 -3.07 15.00
N ARG A 280 -11.74 -4.16 14.44
CA ARG A 280 -11.55 -5.42 15.19
C ARG A 280 -10.49 -5.29 16.27
N ILE A 281 -9.37 -4.63 15.97
CA ILE A 281 -8.30 -4.37 16.93
C ILE A 281 -8.82 -3.48 18.07
N ALA A 282 -9.60 -2.44 17.78
CA ALA A 282 -10.19 -1.54 18.77
C ALA A 282 -11.09 -2.26 19.79
N GLY A 283 -11.60 -3.45 19.46
CA GLY A 283 -12.34 -4.30 20.39
C GLY A 283 -11.49 -4.89 21.52
N TRP A 284 -10.17 -4.97 21.37
CA TRP A 284 -9.25 -5.55 22.35
C TRP A 284 -7.97 -4.74 22.60
N TYR A 285 -7.77 -3.65 21.87
CA TYR A 285 -6.72 -2.65 22.08
C TYR A 285 -7.37 -1.28 22.29
N LYS A 286 -7.05 -0.66 23.43
CA LYS A 286 -7.40 0.74 23.72
C LYS A 286 -6.11 1.49 24.03
N PRO A 287 -5.76 2.54 23.26
CA PRO A 287 -4.56 3.32 23.54
C PRO A 287 -4.66 3.95 24.93
N LYS A 288 -3.56 3.88 25.70
CA LYS A 288 -3.35 4.63 26.94
C LYS A 288 -2.85 6.05 26.62
N ASP A 289 -2.90 6.94 27.61
CA ASP A 289 -2.47 8.33 27.43
C ASP A 289 -1.03 8.43 26.92
N ASN A 290 -0.85 9.12 25.79
CA ASN A 290 0.42 9.27 25.08
C ASN A 290 1.07 7.95 24.61
N GLU A 291 0.29 6.88 24.46
CA GLU A 291 0.74 5.63 23.85
C GLU A 291 0.73 5.76 22.32
N LYS A 292 1.87 5.49 21.67
CA LYS A 292 2.02 5.53 20.22
C LYS A 292 1.91 4.13 19.64
N PHE A 293 1.04 3.96 18.66
CA PHE A 293 0.92 2.72 17.91
C PHE A 293 2.14 2.53 16.99
N VAL A 294 2.85 1.41 17.15
CA VAL A 294 4.05 1.09 16.36
C VAL A 294 3.73 0.11 15.23
N GLY A 295 2.86 -0.88 15.47
CA GLY A 295 2.50 -1.85 14.44
C GLY A 295 1.53 -2.93 14.90
N TYR A 296 0.94 -3.61 13.93
CA TYR A 296 0.11 -4.80 14.14
C TYR A 296 0.65 -5.96 13.31
N PHE A 297 0.80 -7.11 13.96
CA PHE A 297 1.35 -8.34 13.39
C PHE A 297 0.29 -9.42 13.51
N ALA A 298 -0.35 -9.77 12.38
CA ALA A 298 -1.43 -10.76 12.36
C ALA A 298 -0.92 -12.17 12.63
N ASP A 299 -1.71 -12.98 13.34
CA ASP A 299 -1.44 -14.41 13.48
C ASP A 299 -1.74 -15.13 12.15
N ALA A 300 -0.75 -15.86 11.63
CA ALA A 300 -0.83 -16.59 10.37
C ALA A 300 -1.78 -17.80 10.41
N GLU A 301 -2.22 -18.24 11.59
CA GLU A 301 -3.31 -19.23 11.70
C GLU A 301 -4.67 -18.67 11.25
N PHE A 302 -4.83 -17.34 11.24
CA PHE A 302 -6.07 -16.69 10.85
C PHE A 302 -6.01 -16.27 9.40
N SER A 303 -7.13 -16.44 8.70
CA SER A 303 -7.24 -16.00 7.31
C SER A 303 -7.12 -14.47 7.21
N ARG A 304 -6.74 -13.95 6.02
CA ARG A 304 -6.61 -12.50 5.81
C ARG A 304 -7.93 -11.75 6.05
N THR A 305 -9.07 -12.37 5.75
CA THR A 305 -10.40 -11.81 6.00
C THR A 305 -10.69 -11.65 7.50
N GLU A 306 -9.96 -12.37 8.35
CA GLU A 306 -10.02 -12.35 9.81
C GLU A 306 -8.94 -11.50 10.47
N ALA A 307 -8.11 -10.80 9.68
CA ALA A 307 -7.13 -9.87 10.20
C ALA A 307 -7.76 -8.89 11.22
N GLY A 308 -7.08 -8.69 12.34
CA GLY A 308 -7.54 -7.91 13.49
C GLY A 308 -8.24 -8.73 14.57
N LYS A 309 -8.60 -10.02 14.35
CA LYS A 309 -9.17 -10.89 15.40
C LYS A 309 -8.12 -11.50 16.34
N ALA A 310 -6.91 -11.72 15.83
CA ALA A 310 -5.79 -12.32 16.54
C ALA A 310 -4.45 -11.82 15.97
N GLY A 311 -3.48 -11.63 16.85
CA GLY A 311 -2.17 -11.09 16.51
C GLY A 311 -1.52 -10.38 17.70
N VAL A 312 -0.53 -9.56 17.39
CA VAL A 312 0.17 -8.70 18.35
C VAL A 312 0.04 -7.25 17.91
N VAL A 313 -0.43 -6.39 18.81
CA VAL A 313 -0.26 -4.94 18.70
C VAL A 313 0.99 -4.56 19.48
N LEU A 314 1.93 -3.89 18.80
CA LEU A 314 3.08 -3.26 19.43
C LEU A 314 2.82 -1.76 19.53
N THR A 315 3.03 -1.23 20.72
CA THR A 315 3.10 0.20 20.99
C THR A 315 4.47 0.56 21.54
N ASP A 316 4.72 1.84 21.76
CA ASP A 316 5.93 2.32 22.45
C ASP A 316 5.95 1.97 23.96
N ARG A 317 4.87 1.38 24.50
CA ARG A 317 4.75 1.05 25.93
C ARG A 317 4.48 -0.41 26.23
N ARG A 318 3.83 -1.15 25.33
CA ARG A 318 3.46 -2.54 25.56
C ARG A 318 3.27 -3.34 24.27
N LEU A 319 3.41 -4.64 24.43
CA LEU A 319 3.02 -5.66 23.46
C LEU A 319 1.70 -6.26 23.93
N ILE A 320 0.68 -6.22 23.09
CA ILE A 320 -0.66 -6.74 23.40
C ILE A 320 -0.90 -7.92 22.48
N PHE A 321 -0.86 -9.11 23.04
CA PHE A 321 -1.14 -10.36 22.36
C PHE A 321 -2.61 -10.72 22.49
N LYS A 322 -3.25 -11.05 21.37
CA LYS A 322 -4.63 -11.53 21.29
C LYS A 322 -4.69 -12.82 20.48
N LYS A 323 -5.26 -13.88 21.07
CA LYS A 323 -5.60 -15.13 20.35
C LYS A 323 -6.78 -15.84 21.01
N TYR A 324 -7.82 -16.15 20.24
CA TYR A 324 -9.10 -16.67 20.76
C TYR A 324 -9.65 -15.79 21.90
N ALA A 325 -9.98 -16.35 23.07
CA ALA A 325 -10.42 -15.58 24.23
C ALA A 325 -9.25 -14.98 25.05
N THR A 326 -7.99 -15.30 24.73
CA THR A 326 -6.83 -14.87 25.52
C THR A 326 -6.35 -13.49 25.07
N ILE A 327 -6.21 -12.57 26.04
CA ILE A 327 -5.52 -11.29 25.90
C ILE A 327 -4.39 -11.24 26.92
N ARG A 328 -3.19 -10.83 26.50
CA ARG A 328 -2.04 -10.62 27.39
C ARG A 328 -1.35 -9.34 27.02
N GLU A 329 -0.90 -8.62 28.03
CA GLU A 329 -0.09 -7.42 27.87
C GLU A 329 1.29 -7.69 28.45
N PHE A 330 2.33 -7.31 27.71
CA PHE A 330 3.71 -7.34 28.13
C PHE A 330 4.25 -5.92 28.13
N ASP A 331 4.87 -5.50 29.23
CA ASP A 331 5.44 -4.16 29.36
C ASP A 331 6.71 -4.06 28.50
N VAL A 332 6.74 -3.11 27.56
CA VAL A 332 7.89 -2.92 26.67
C VAL A 332 9.08 -2.29 27.41
N VAL A 333 8.81 -1.42 28.40
CA VAL A 333 9.83 -0.72 29.20
C VAL A 333 10.51 -1.68 30.18
N ALA A 334 9.73 -2.56 30.84
CA ALA A 334 10.28 -3.53 31.79
C ALA A 334 11.15 -4.62 31.13
N GLY A 335 11.08 -4.75 29.80
CA GLY A 335 11.82 -5.76 29.06
C GLY A 335 11.16 -7.13 29.07
N GLY A 336 11.72 -8.04 28.29
CA GLY A 336 11.20 -9.37 28.09
C GLY A 336 12.08 -10.15 27.14
N ARG A 337 11.59 -11.28 26.68
CA ARG A 337 12.27 -12.12 25.71
C ARG A 337 11.35 -12.45 24.54
N LEU A 338 11.89 -12.28 23.34
CA LEU A 338 11.28 -12.61 22.07
C LEU A 338 12.11 -13.69 21.38
N ASP A 339 11.64 -14.93 21.42
CA ASP A 339 12.27 -16.04 20.69
C ASP A 339 11.54 -16.24 19.36
N ILE A 340 12.25 -16.13 18.25
CA ILE A 340 11.72 -16.30 16.89
C ILE A 340 12.37 -17.54 16.28
N ASP A 341 11.60 -18.60 16.11
CA ASP A 341 12.01 -19.79 15.36
C ASP A 341 11.41 -19.70 13.96
N ALA A 342 12.24 -19.39 12.96
CA ALA A 342 11.82 -19.16 11.58
C ALA A 342 12.38 -20.20 10.61
N ASN A 343 11.55 -20.57 9.63
CA ASN A 343 11.97 -21.29 8.42
C ASN A 343 11.56 -20.48 7.17
N THR A 344 11.71 -21.06 5.98
CA THR A 344 11.39 -20.37 4.71
C THR A 344 9.92 -20.03 4.51
N ARG A 345 9.00 -20.69 5.24
CA ARG A 345 7.54 -20.57 5.03
C ARG A 345 6.82 -19.90 6.20
N ALA A 346 7.27 -20.14 7.42
CA ALA A 346 6.60 -19.73 8.64
C ALA A 346 7.61 -19.37 9.74
N ALA A 347 7.15 -18.59 10.70
CA ALA A 347 7.86 -18.27 11.92
C ALA A 347 6.95 -18.46 13.13
N VAL A 348 7.49 -19.04 14.20
CA VAL A 348 6.87 -19.12 15.51
C VAL A 348 7.55 -18.12 16.42
N ILE A 349 6.78 -17.21 16.99
CA ILE A 349 7.25 -16.13 17.84
C ILE A 349 6.76 -16.41 19.26
N ARG A 350 7.67 -16.63 20.20
CA ARG A 350 7.35 -16.78 21.63
C ARG A 350 7.70 -15.49 22.37
N ILE A 351 6.73 -14.99 23.13
CA ILE A 351 6.81 -13.75 23.91
C ILE A 351 6.75 -14.12 25.39
N SER A 352 7.79 -13.83 26.14
CA SER A 352 7.85 -14.10 27.58
C SER A 352 8.34 -12.88 28.36
N GLN A 353 7.83 -12.73 29.59
CA GLN A 353 8.20 -11.68 30.54
C GLN A 353 8.08 -12.25 31.96
N ALA A 354 8.96 -11.84 32.87
CA ALA A 354 8.94 -12.32 34.25
C ALA A 354 7.56 -12.08 34.90
N GLY A 355 6.99 -13.13 35.51
CA GLY A 355 5.67 -13.07 36.14
C GLY A 355 4.48 -13.14 35.18
N ALA A 356 4.70 -13.11 33.86
CA ALA A 356 3.64 -13.24 32.86
C ALA A 356 3.66 -14.64 32.21
N ARG A 357 2.48 -15.14 31.80
CA ARG A 357 2.39 -16.39 31.05
C ARG A 357 2.86 -16.17 29.61
N GLU A 358 3.73 -17.04 29.11
CA GLU A 358 4.28 -17.00 27.75
C GLU A 358 3.21 -17.07 26.65
N ALA A 359 3.25 -16.17 25.67
CA ALA A 359 2.39 -16.17 24.50
C ALA A 359 3.12 -16.68 23.25
N GLN A 360 2.37 -17.29 22.32
CA GLN A 360 2.89 -17.78 21.05
C GLN A 360 2.06 -17.22 19.89
N LEU A 361 2.74 -16.62 18.92
CA LEU A 361 2.18 -16.09 17.68
C LEU A 361 2.82 -16.83 16.49
N ASN A 362 2.01 -17.31 15.54
CA ASN A 362 2.54 -17.77 14.26
C ASN A 362 2.49 -16.61 13.27
N ALA A 363 3.53 -16.44 12.47
CA ALA A 363 3.63 -15.34 11.51
C ALA A 363 4.36 -15.79 10.24
N SER A 364 4.34 -14.96 9.20
CA SER A 364 5.30 -15.13 8.12
C SER A 364 6.71 -14.72 8.59
N PRO A 365 7.78 -15.27 7.99
CA PRO A 365 9.15 -14.88 8.35
C PRO A 365 9.40 -13.36 8.22
N VAL A 366 8.79 -12.74 7.21
CA VAL A 366 8.85 -11.28 7.00
C VAL A 366 8.18 -10.52 8.15
N ALA A 367 6.98 -10.94 8.57
CA ALA A 367 6.28 -10.31 9.68
C ALA A 367 7.02 -10.48 11.02
N ALA A 368 7.63 -11.64 11.26
CA ALA A 368 8.45 -11.88 12.44
C ALA A 368 9.71 -11.00 12.46
N SER A 369 10.40 -10.88 11.32
CA SER A 369 11.54 -9.97 11.16
C SER A 369 11.13 -8.52 11.40
N HIS A 370 9.99 -8.07 10.88
CA HIS A 370 9.48 -6.72 11.14
C HIS A 370 9.14 -6.47 12.61
N LEU A 371 8.59 -7.47 13.32
CA LEU A 371 8.33 -7.35 14.76
C LEU A 371 9.64 -7.20 15.53
N ALA A 372 10.64 -8.02 15.25
CA ALA A 372 11.96 -7.93 15.86
C ALA A 372 12.59 -6.54 15.64
N LYS A 373 12.64 -6.07 14.38
CA LYS A 373 13.15 -4.74 14.04
C LYS A 373 12.40 -3.63 14.77
N ALA A 374 11.07 -3.72 14.82
CA ALA A 374 10.25 -2.72 15.49
C ALA A 374 10.53 -2.65 17.00
N ILE A 375 10.71 -3.80 17.67
CA ILE A 375 11.08 -3.83 19.09
C ILE A 375 12.51 -3.30 19.30
N THR A 376 13.47 -3.69 18.46
CA THR A 376 14.84 -3.15 18.52
C THR A 376 14.88 -1.63 18.37
N ALA A 377 14.10 -1.08 17.44
CA ALA A 377 14.02 0.36 17.19
C ALA A 377 13.49 1.17 18.39
N LEU A 378 12.75 0.54 19.31
CA LEU A 378 12.29 1.18 20.55
C LEU A 378 13.41 1.32 21.60
N LYS A 379 14.60 0.73 21.36
CA LYS A 379 15.76 0.78 22.27
C LYS A 379 15.45 0.26 23.68
N THR A 380 14.64 -0.79 23.76
CA THR A 380 14.14 -1.38 25.01
C THR A 380 15.00 -2.55 25.49
N PRO A 381 14.93 -2.97 26.77
CA PRO A 381 15.71 -4.10 27.30
C PRO A 381 15.20 -5.49 26.88
N TRP A 382 14.53 -5.59 25.73
CA TRP A 382 14.04 -6.86 25.19
C TRP A 382 15.17 -7.69 24.59
N GLN A 383 15.28 -8.94 25.02
CA GLN A 383 16.20 -9.91 24.45
C GLN A 383 15.53 -10.58 23.25
N ILE A 384 16.07 -10.34 22.05
CA ILE A 384 15.56 -10.94 20.81
C ILE A 384 16.51 -12.03 20.36
N LYS A 385 16.03 -13.27 20.31
CA LYS A 385 16.77 -14.42 19.79
C LYS A 385 16.08 -14.90 18.52
N VAL A 386 16.82 -14.92 17.41
CA VAL A 386 16.32 -15.44 16.14
C VAL A 386 17.06 -16.73 15.82
N THR A 387 16.31 -17.82 15.70
CA THR A 387 16.80 -19.13 15.23
C THR A 387 16.25 -19.37 13.83
N THR A 388 17.13 -19.42 12.83
CA THR A 388 16.75 -19.83 11.48
C THR A 388 17.11 -21.29 11.29
N ALA A 389 16.13 -22.14 11.05
CA ALA A 389 16.41 -23.53 10.70
C ALA A 389 17.06 -23.57 9.30
N THR A 390 18.36 -23.88 9.24
CA THR A 390 19.00 -24.31 8.00
C THR A 390 18.31 -25.60 7.58
N MET A 391 17.68 -25.60 6.40
CA MET A 391 17.23 -26.85 5.81
C MET A 391 18.47 -27.67 5.51
N ASP A 392 18.74 -28.68 6.35
CA ASP A 392 19.75 -29.67 6.06
C ASP A 392 19.40 -30.31 4.71
N SER A 393 20.19 -30.00 3.69
CA SER A 393 20.01 -30.41 2.31
C SER A 393 20.34 -31.89 2.08
N SER A 394 20.17 -32.74 3.10
CA SER A 394 20.70 -34.10 3.17
C SER A 394 19.69 -35.20 2.86
N THR A 395 18.52 -34.87 2.28
CA THR A 395 17.59 -35.85 1.72
C THR A 395 17.20 -35.48 0.30
N SER A 396 18.07 -35.82 -0.65
CA SER A 396 17.79 -35.89 -2.08
C SER A 396 18.22 -37.24 -2.63
#